data_AF-A0A6P0HLC2-F1
#
_entry.id   AF-A0A6P0HLC2-F1
#
_cell.length_a   1.000
_cell.length_b   1.000
_cell.length_c   1.000
_cell.angle_alpha   90.00
_cell.angle_beta   90.00
_cell.angle_gamma   90.00
#
_symmetry.space_group_name_H-M   'P 1'
#
loop_
_entity.id
_entity.type
_entity.pdbx_description
1 polymer ?
#
loop_
_entity_poly.entity_id
_entity_poly.type
_entity_poly.pdbx_seq_one_letter_code
_entity_poly.pdbx_strand_id
1 'polypeptide(L)'
;MVGADLTDDSMYGIVLDQPYTVAGPPLVSTQGSAPEGTPYSLTEDTDADLTLVFFGYSHCPDICQMVLANIANALARLDDADRERVQVLFVTTDPARDDVATLRTYLERFDPGFVGITGDLASLQTAAQSFHVYFEEGVRLASGGYDVTHNDQVNAVDADDTVPMLWMRDTSPHDLAVDIVTLLGRPGS
;
A
#
# COMPACT_ATOMS: atom_id res chain seq x y z
N MET A 1 -3.28 10.42 -29.97
CA MET A 1 -3.61 10.59 -28.55
C MET A 1 -2.31 10.38 -27.81
N VAL A 2 -1.75 11.47 -27.28
CA VAL A 2 -0.40 11.50 -26.71
C VAL A 2 -0.56 11.09 -25.24
N GLY A 3 0.11 10.01 -24.84
CA GLY A 3 0.15 9.60 -23.43
C GLY A 3 0.69 10.76 -22.60
N ALA A 4 0.10 10.98 -21.43
CA ALA A 4 0.66 11.91 -20.46
C ALA A 4 2.05 11.39 -20.10
N ASP A 5 3.08 12.13 -20.53
CA ASP A 5 4.46 11.83 -20.23
C ASP A 5 4.63 11.98 -18.72
N LEU A 6 5.00 10.91 -18.04
CA LEU A 6 5.18 10.92 -16.58
C LEU A 6 6.44 11.73 -16.17
N THR A 7 7.17 12.29 -17.15
CA THR A 7 8.34 13.15 -16.98
C THR A 7 8.03 14.58 -16.51
N ASP A 8 6.79 14.86 -16.08
CA ASP A 8 6.49 16.15 -15.47
C ASP A 8 7.38 16.33 -14.24
N ASP A 9 8.21 17.37 -14.26
CA ASP A 9 9.27 17.73 -13.30
C ASP A 9 8.70 18.12 -11.92
N SER A 10 7.46 17.68 -11.63
CA SER A 10 6.59 18.11 -10.54
C SER A 10 6.23 16.98 -9.56
N MET A 11 6.49 15.71 -9.92
CA MET A 11 6.21 14.57 -9.03
C MET A 11 7.31 14.42 -7.98
N TYR A 12 6.93 14.17 -6.73
CA TYR A 12 7.88 14.04 -5.62
C TYR A 12 8.32 12.60 -5.35
N GLY A 13 7.49 11.62 -5.69
CA GLY A 13 7.90 10.21 -5.70
C GLY A 13 8.67 9.81 -6.96
N ILE A 14 9.00 8.52 -7.03
CA ILE A 14 9.72 7.91 -8.15
C ILE A 14 8.70 7.45 -9.18
N VAL A 15 8.64 8.18 -10.28
CA VAL A 15 7.92 7.78 -11.49
C VAL A 15 8.67 6.65 -12.18
N LEU A 16 7.95 5.61 -12.59
CA LEU A 16 8.55 4.47 -13.28
C LEU A 16 8.48 4.66 -14.80
N ASP A 17 9.63 4.58 -15.46
CA ASP A 17 9.73 4.60 -16.94
C ASP A 17 8.96 3.44 -17.59
N GLN A 18 8.82 2.34 -16.85
CA GLN A 18 8.08 1.15 -17.25
C GLN A 18 7.12 0.76 -16.13
N PRO A 19 5.88 1.27 -16.14
CA PRO A 19 4.83 0.76 -15.27
C PRO A 19 4.67 -0.75 -15.47
N TYR A 20 4.43 -1.46 -14.38
CA TYR A 20 4.25 -2.91 -14.40
C TYR A 20 2.88 -3.26 -13.84
N THR A 21 2.30 -4.36 -14.32
CA THR A 21 1.04 -4.87 -13.78
C THR A 21 1.30 -5.68 -12.52
N VAL A 22 0.37 -5.58 -11.58
CA VAL A 22 0.39 -6.37 -10.35
C VAL A 22 -0.46 -7.62 -10.58
N ALA A 23 0.06 -8.76 -10.17
CA ALA A 23 -0.68 -10.01 -10.14
C ALA A 23 -0.24 -10.81 -8.92
N GLY A 24 -1.19 -11.37 -8.19
CA GLY A 24 -0.91 -12.12 -6.99
C GLY A 24 -1.92 -13.22 -6.75
N PRO A 25 -1.59 -14.21 -5.91
CA PRO A 25 -2.58 -15.15 -5.41
C PRO A 25 -3.63 -14.39 -4.58
N PRO A 26 -4.84 -14.96 -4.45
CA PRO A 26 -5.85 -14.37 -3.59
C PRO A 26 -5.37 -14.28 -2.15
N LEU A 27 -5.54 -13.11 -1.53
CA LEU A 27 -5.20 -12.80 -0.14
C LEU A 27 -6.46 -12.72 0.72
N VAL A 28 -6.31 -12.33 1.99
CA VAL A 28 -7.42 -12.13 2.93
C VAL A 28 -7.44 -10.68 3.37
N SER A 29 -8.60 -10.02 3.23
CA SER A 29 -8.79 -8.62 3.61
C SER A 29 -9.50 -8.45 4.95
N THR A 30 -9.21 -7.35 5.62
CA THR A 30 -9.96 -6.86 6.79
C THR A 30 -11.26 -6.15 6.42
N GLN A 31 -11.48 -5.84 5.13
CA GLN A 31 -12.63 -5.11 4.61
C GLN A 31 -13.92 -5.93 4.65
N GLY A 32 -14.99 -5.26 5.06
CA GLY A 32 -16.36 -5.77 4.96
C GLY A 32 -16.75 -6.83 5.98
N SER A 33 -17.94 -7.39 5.76
CA SER A 33 -18.51 -8.53 6.49
C SER A 33 -18.29 -9.86 5.77
N ALA A 34 -17.40 -9.85 4.77
CA ALA A 34 -17.09 -11.03 3.98
C ALA A 34 -16.61 -12.15 4.92
N PRO A 35 -17.03 -13.41 4.70
CA PRO A 35 -16.53 -14.53 5.48
C PRO A 35 -15.01 -14.52 5.53
N GLU A 36 -14.44 -14.80 6.69
CA GLU A 36 -13.00 -15.00 6.85
C GLU A 36 -12.50 -16.02 5.80
N GLY A 37 -11.47 -15.64 5.05
CA GLY A 37 -10.96 -16.45 3.92
C GLY A 37 -11.62 -16.17 2.57
N THR A 38 -12.42 -15.11 2.43
CA THR A 38 -12.82 -14.60 1.11
C THR A 38 -11.58 -14.10 0.37
N PRO A 39 -11.28 -14.64 -0.83
CA PRO A 39 -10.21 -14.14 -1.70
C PRO A 39 -10.26 -12.62 -1.89
N TYR A 40 -9.11 -11.97 -1.79
CA TYR A 40 -8.93 -10.55 -2.08
C TYR A 40 -7.75 -10.33 -3.02
N SER A 41 -7.98 -9.64 -4.13
CA SER A 41 -7.00 -9.17 -5.09
C SER A 41 -6.57 -7.75 -4.75
N LEU A 42 -5.26 -7.46 -4.85
CA LEU A 42 -4.72 -6.11 -4.60
C LEU A 42 -5.06 -5.10 -5.70
N THR A 43 -5.71 -5.55 -6.77
CA THR A 43 -6.08 -4.76 -7.95
C THR A 43 -7.56 -4.94 -8.28
N GLU A 44 -7.97 -6.17 -8.60
CA GLU A 44 -9.33 -6.46 -9.12
C GLU A 44 -10.46 -6.21 -8.10
N ASP A 45 -10.16 -6.21 -6.79
CA ASP A 45 -11.14 -5.98 -5.73
C ASP A 45 -11.08 -4.55 -5.16
N THR A 46 -10.29 -3.65 -5.77
CA THR A 46 -10.23 -2.23 -5.40
C THR A 46 -11.08 -1.41 -6.35
N ASP A 47 -12.23 -0.91 -5.87
CA ASP A 47 -13.12 -0.04 -6.66
C ASP A 47 -12.63 1.43 -6.71
N ALA A 48 -11.37 1.70 -6.31
CA ALA A 48 -10.80 3.03 -6.22
C ALA A 48 -9.93 3.37 -7.43
N ASP A 49 -10.05 4.60 -7.92
CA ASP A 49 -9.25 5.17 -9.02
C ASP A 49 -7.74 5.14 -8.72
N LEU A 50 -7.37 5.20 -7.43
CA LEU A 50 -6.00 5.07 -6.96
C LEU A 50 -5.92 4.24 -5.68
N THR A 51 -5.13 3.18 -5.72
CA THR A 51 -4.84 2.35 -4.54
C THR A 51 -3.39 2.51 -4.10
N LEU A 52 -3.17 2.92 -2.85
CA LEU A 52 -1.86 2.97 -2.21
C LEU A 52 -1.57 1.65 -1.51
N VAL A 53 -0.56 0.90 -1.97
CA VAL A 53 -0.16 -0.39 -1.40
C VAL A 53 1.15 -0.25 -0.62
N PHE A 54 1.09 -0.52 0.68
CA PHE A 54 2.24 -0.49 1.58
C PHE A 54 2.44 -1.85 2.28
N PHE A 55 3.64 -2.41 2.14
CA PHE A 55 4.04 -3.65 2.81
C PHE A 55 4.71 -3.34 4.15
N GLY A 56 4.25 -3.96 5.24
CA GLY A 56 4.81 -3.73 6.57
C GLY A 56 4.25 -4.72 7.60
N TYR A 57 4.48 -4.50 8.89
CA TYR A 57 3.87 -5.33 9.94
C TYR A 57 3.50 -4.51 11.18
N SER A 58 2.47 -4.94 11.91
CA SER A 58 1.87 -4.14 13.00
C SER A 58 2.81 -3.89 14.20
N HIS A 59 3.81 -4.76 14.36
CA HIS A 59 4.80 -4.70 15.43
C HIS A 59 6.11 -4.00 15.04
N CYS A 60 6.15 -3.34 13.86
CA CYS A 60 7.34 -2.62 13.43
C CYS A 60 7.64 -1.47 14.39
N PRO A 61 8.88 -1.39 14.95
CA PRO A 61 9.16 -0.52 16.08
C PRO A 61 9.16 0.98 15.77
N ASP A 62 9.17 1.40 14.49
CA ASP A 62 9.18 2.83 14.14
C ASP A 62 8.59 3.13 12.75
N ILE A 63 9.19 2.58 11.68
CA ILE A 63 8.98 3.06 10.30
C ILE A 63 7.55 2.88 9.80
N CYS A 64 6.92 1.72 10.03
CA CYS A 64 5.56 1.49 9.50
C CYS A 64 4.53 2.44 10.10
N GLN A 65 4.66 2.81 11.37
CA GLN A 65 3.74 3.75 12.03
C GLN A 65 3.91 5.15 11.44
N MET A 66 5.16 5.57 11.20
CA MET A 66 5.45 6.84 10.55
C MET A 66 4.88 6.91 9.13
N VAL A 67 5.07 5.88 8.31
CA VAL A 67 4.55 5.85 6.93
C VAL A 67 3.02 5.90 6.90
N LEU A 68 2.34 5.09 7.72
CA LEU A 68 0.87 5.10 7.81
C LEU A 68 0.33 6.45 8.31
N ALA A 69 1.01 7.06 9.29
CA ALA A 69 0.67 8.40 9.75
C ALA A 69 0.87 9.44 8.63
N ASN A 70 1.93 9.33 7.83
CA ASN A 70 2.17 10.24 6.71
C ASN A 70 1.10 10.09 5.63
N ILE A 71 0.70 8.87 5.28
CA ILE A 71 -0.40 8.61 4.35
C ILE A 71 -1.70 9.22 4.89
N ALA A 72 -2.07 8.96 6.14
CA ALA A 72 -3.28 9.53 6.74
C ALA A 72 -3.28 11.07 6.73
N ASN A 73 -2.13 11.70 7.03
CA ASN A 73 -1.98 13.15 6.97
C ASN A 73 -2.03 13.71 5.53
N ALA A 74 -1.57 12.94 4.53
CA ALA A 74 -1.68 13.32 3.13
C ALA A 74 -3.15 13.26 2.68
N LEU A 75 -3.86 12.19 3.02
CA LEU A 75 -5.27 12.02 2.70
C LEU A 75 -6.15 13.10 3.36
N ALA A 76 -5.82 13.53 4.58
CA ALA A 76 -6.50 14.64 5.25
C ALA A 76 -6.27 16.03 4.60
N ARG A 77 -5.43 16.11 3.55
CA ARG A 77 -5.18 17.34 2.76
C ARG A 77 -5.97 17.38 1.46
N LEU A 78 -6.50 16.24 1.03
CA LEU A 78 -7.33 16.15 -0.16
C LEU A 78 -8.69 16.77 0.14
N ASP A 79 -9.39 17.19 -0.92
CA ASP A 79 -10.82 17.45 -0.78
C ASP A 79 -11.59 16.13 -0.67
N ASP A 80 -12.86 16.22 -0.26
CA ASP A 80 -13.69 15.03 -0.03
C ASP A 80 -13.86 14.19 -1.31
N ALA A 81 -13.90 14.82 -2.49
CA ALA A 81 -14.10 14.14 -3.76
C ALA A 81 -12.87 13.33 -4.18
N ASP A 82 -11.66 13.89 -4.03
CA ASP A 82 -10.42 13.16 -4.29
C ASP A 82 -10.18 12.09 -3.22
N ARG A 83 -10.50 12.36 -1.94
CA ARG A 83 -10.32 11.38 -0.85
C ARG A 83 -11.13 10.11 -1.05
N GLU A 84 -12.36 10.23 -1.58
CA GLU A 84 -13.26 9.10 -1.86
C GLU A 84 -12.74 8.18 -2.97
N ARG A 85 -11.85 8.69 -3.83
CA ARG A 85 -11.25 7.98 -4.97
C ARG A 85 -9.96 7.24 -4.59
N VAL A 86 -9.52 7.30 -3.32
CA VAL A 86 -8.26 6.70 -2.87
C VAL A 86 -8.49 5.61 -1.82
N GLN A 87 -7.97 4.42 -2.10
CA GLN A 87 -7.90 3.31 -1.15
C GLN A 87 -6.47 3.12 -0.64
N VAL A 88 -6.33 2.68 0.62
CA VAL A 88 -5.03 2.31 1.20
C VAL A 88 -5.07 0.86 1.64
N LEU A 89 -4.15 0.05 1.10
CA LEU A 89 -3.94 -1.33 1.46
C LEU A 89 -2.63 -1.47 2.24
N PHE A 90 -2.73 -1.98 3.46
CA PHE A 90 -1.60 -2.39 4.27
C PHE A 90 -1.44 -3.90 4.20
N VAL A 91 -0.41 -4.38 3.51
CA VAL A 91 -0.15 -5.81 3.33
C VAL A 91 0.87 -6.29 4.36
N THR A 92 0.48 -7.22 5.23
CA THR A 92 1.38 -7.69 6.28
C THR A 92 2.54 -8.51 5.71
N THR A 93 3.74 -8.30 6.25
CA THR A 93 4.93 -9.13 6.06
C THR A 93 5.14 -10.13 7.20
N ASP A 94 4.21 -10.17 8.17
CA ASP A 94 4.30 -10.94 9.41
C ASP A 94 2.95 -11.61 9.78
N PRO A 95 2.42 -12.50 8.91
CA PRO A 95 1.11 -13.10 9.09
C PRO A 95 0.97 -13.97 10.35
N ALA A 96 2.10 -14.37 10.97
CA ALA A 96 2.10 -15.12 12.22
C ALA A 96 1.60 -14.30 13.43
N ARG A 97 1.65 -12.96 13.34
CA ARG A 97 1.19 -12.02 14.39
C ARG A 97 0.07 -11.11 13.91
N ASP A 98 -0.02 -10.89 12.60
CA ASP A 98 -0.95 -9.96 11.98
C ASP A 98 -2.16 -10.71 11.40
N ASP A 99 -3.02 -11.21 12.30
CA ASP A 99 -4.34 -11.69 11.93
C ASP A 99 -5.31 -10.53 11.58
N VAL A 100 -6.48 -10.87 11.04
CA VAL A 100 -7.49 -9.90 10.61
C VAL A 100 -7.89 -8.94 11.74
N ALA A 101 -8.07 -9.44 12.96
CA ALA A 101 -8.49 -8.61 14.10
C ALA A 101 -7.38 -7.65 14.55
N THR A 102 -6.13 -8.13 14.55
CA THR A 102 -4.94 -7.38 14.89
C THR A 102 -4.71 -6.26 13.90
N LEU A 103 -4.74 -6.56 12.59
CA LEU A 103 -4.59 -5.56 11.54
C LEU A 103 -5.68 -4.50 11.58
N ARG A 104 -6.94 -4.89 11.75
CA ARG A 104 -8.05 -3.93 11.89
C ARG A 104 -7.82 -2.97 13.06
N THR A 105 -7.52 -3.50 14.24
CA THR A 105 -7.27 -2.70 15.45
C THR A 105 -6.04 -1.80 15.31
N TYR A 106 -5.03 -2.24 14.57
CA TYR A 106 -3.82 -1.47 14.31
C TYR A 106 -4.11 -0.29 13.37
N LEU A 107 -4.82 -0.53 12.27
CA LEU A 107 -5.07 0.45 11.21
C LEU A 107 -6.11 1.51 11.60
N GLU A 108 -7.11 1.15 12.41
CA GLU A 108 -8.12 2.09 12.95
C GLU A 108 -7.50 3.30 13.70
N ARG A 109 -6.25 3.20 14.14
CA ARG A 109 -5.52 4.30 14.81
C ARG A 109 -5.08 5.40 13.85
N PHE A 110 -4.99 5.09 12.56
CA PHE A 110 -4.52 6.01 11.52
C PHE A 110 -5.71 6.54 10.71
N ASP A 111 -6.51 5.64 10.14
CA ASP A 111 -7.70 5.98 9.35
C ASP A 111 -8.61 4.74 9.29
N PRO A 112 -9.92 4.85 9.60
CA PRO A 112 -10.84 3.72 9.58
C PRO A 112 -11.11 3.16 8.17
N GLY A 113 -10.76 3.90 7.12
CA GLY A 113 -10.82 3.46 5.73
C GLY A 113 -9.59 2.66 5.27
N PHE A 114 -8.55 2.52 6.09
CA PHE A 114 -7.40 1.69 5.74
C PHE A 114 -7.75 0.21 5.84
N VAL A 115 -7.34 -0.55 4.83
CA VAL A 115 -7.63 -1.98 4.72
C VAL A 115 -6.36 -2.78 4.94
N GLY A 116 -6.35 -3.60 5.97
CA GLY A 116 -5.30 -4.59 6.21
C GLY A 116 -5.50 -5.83 5.35
N ILE A 117 -4.39 -6.36 4.84
CA ILE A 117 -4.33 -7.59 4.03
C ILE A 117 -3.38 -8.57 4.72
N THR A 118 -3.84 -9.82 4.88
CA THR A 118 -3.09 -10.95 5.46
C THR A 118 -3.32 -12.22 4.65
N GLY A 119 -2.70 -13.32 5.04
CA GLY A 119 -2.79 -14.59 4.33
C GLY A 119 -1.68 -15.56 4.72
N ASP A 120 -1.51 -16.62 3.95
CA ASP A 120 -0.32 -17.46 4.09
C ASP A 120 0.93 -16.72 3.60
N LEU A 121 2.07 -17.02 4.24
CA LEU A 121 3.33 -16.34 3.97
C LEU A 121 3.75 -16.44 2.49
N ALA A 122 3.56 -17.60 1.86
CA ALA A 122 3.97 -17.80 0.47
C ALA A 122 3.14 -16.95 -0.50
N SER A 123 1.84 -16.82 -0.24
CA SER A 123 0.96 -15.93 -1.00
C SER A 123 1.34 -14.46 -0.83
N LEU A 124 1.63 -14.03 0.41
CA LEU A 124 2.09 -12.66 0.69
C LEU A 124 3.44 -12.36 0.04
N GLN A 125 4.39 -13.30 0.06
CA GLN A 125 5.66 -13.16 -0.63
C GLN A 125 5.50 -13.09 -2.15
N THR A 126 4.58 -13.88 -2.72
CA THR A 126 4.29 -13.83 -4.16
C THR A 126 3.70 -12.48 -4.54
N ALA A 127 2.74 -11.97 -3.75
CA ALA A 127 2.17 -10.64 -3.94
C ALA A 127 3.24 -9.54 -3.78
N ALA A 128 4.09 -9.59 -2.76
CA ALA A 128 5.16 -8.61 -2.57
C ALA A 128 6.15 -8.60 -3.76
N GLN A 129 6.49 -9.76 -4.30
CA GLN A 129 7.38 -9.86 -5.46
C GLN A 129 6.81 -9.17 -6.70
N SER A 130 5.49 -9.18 -6.92
CA SER A 130 4.89 -8.44 -8.03
C SER A 130 5.01 -6.93 -7.87
N PHE A 131 5.25 -6.43 -6.65
CA PHE A 131 5.59 -5.03 -6.35
C PHE A 131 7.11 -4.79 -6.23
N HIS A 132 7.93 -5.79 -6.58
CA HIS A 132 9.37 -5.78 -6.37
C HIS A 132 9.79 -5.58 -4.90
N VAL A 133 8.90 -5.94 -3.97
CA VAL A 133 9.18 -5.99 -2.53
C VAL A 133 9.57 -7.41 -2.17
N TYR A 134 10.70 -7.55 -1.50
CA TYR A 134 11.20 -8.83 -1.02
C TYR A 134 11.24 -8.80 0.49
N PHE A 135 10.70 -9.84 1.13
CA PHE A 135 10.80 -10.02 2.56
C PHE A 135 10.92 -11.50 2.87
N GLU A 136 11.69 -11.81 3.91
CA GLU A 136 11.78 -13.16 4.45
C GLU A 136 10.88 -13.29 5.66
N GLU A 137 10.47 -14.52 5.98
CA GLU A 137 9.94 -14.78 7.30
C GLU A 137 10.98 -14.27 8.29
N GLY A 138 10.52 -13.41 9.18
CA GLY A 138 11.44 -12.94 10.17
C GLY A 138 12.09 -14.14 10.91
N VAL A 139 13.43 -14.13 11.04
CA VAL A 139 14.16 -14.76 12.17
C VAL A 139 14.22 -13.91 13.46
N ARG A 140 13.66 -14.39 14.59
CA ARG A 140 13.73 -13.70 15.88
C ARG A 140 15.19 -13.44 16.26
N LEU A 141 15.60 -12.18 16.40
CA LEU A 141 16.92 -11.85 16.91
C LEU A 141 16.98 -12.19 18.41
N ALA A 142 18.16 -12.59 18.89
CA ALA A 142 18.38 -12.90 20.31
C ALA A 142 18.11 -11.71 21.27
N SER A 143 18.03 -10.48 20.72
CA SER A 143 17.64 -9.25 21.41
C SER A 143 16.12 -9.07 21.55
N GLY A 144 15.30 -9.97 20.97
CA GLY A 144 13.85 -9.84 20.91
C GLY A 144 13.33 -9.00 19.74
N GLY A 145 14.22 -8.46 18.90
CA GLY A 145 13.90 -7.68 17.70
C GLY A 145 13.87 -8.52 16.41
N TYR A 146 13.55 -7.86 15.30
CA TYR A 146 13.40 -8.44 13.98
C TYR A 146 14.17 -7.63 12.94
N ASP A 147 14.95 -8.30 12.07
CA ASP A 147 15.56 -7.69 10.89
C ASP A 147 14.77 -8.20 9.68
N VAL A 148 13.81 -7.41 9.20
CA VAL A 148 13.08 -7.70 7.96
C VAL A 148 13.48 -6.61 6.99
N THR A 149 14.44 -6.92 6.10
CA THR A 149 14.83 -6.02 5.02
C THR A 149 13.73 -6.05 3.96
N HIS A 150 12.68 -5.25 4.13
CA HIS A 150 11.75 -4.94 3.05
C HIS A 150 12.02 -3.50 2.56
N ASN A 151 11.80 -3.25 1.27
CA ASN A 151 11.80 -1.88 0.77
C ASN A 151 10.64 -1.12 1.43
N ASP A 152 10.93 0.00 2.08
CA ASP A 152 9.94 0.87 2.73
C ASP A 152 9.23 1.78 1.70
N GLN A 153 8.71 1.19 0.63
CA GLN A 153 8.07 1.91 -0.46
C GLN A 153 6.54 1.81 -0.38
N VAL A 154 5.85 2.90 -0.70
CA VAL A 154 4.40 2.93 -0.94
C VAL A 154 4.21 2.92 -2.45
N ASN A 155 3.45 1.98 -2.98
CA ASN A 155 3.22 1.85 -4.42
C ASN A 155 1.86 2.44 -4.77
N ALA A 156 1.79 3.20 -5.85
CA ALA A 156 0.53 3.63 -6.46
C ALA A 156 0.08 2.55 -7.45
N VAL A 157 -1.14 2.06 -7.30
CA VAL A 157 -1.83 1.22 -8.29
C VAL A 157 -2.94 2.07 -8.90
N ASP A 158 -2.92 2.26 -10.21
CA ASP A 158 -3.96 2.98 -10.94
C ASP A 158 -5.11 2.07 -11.39
N ALA A 159 -6.17 2.65 -11.94
CA ALA A 159 -7.36 1.92 -12.41
C ALA A 159 -7.11 1.00 -13.63
N ASP A 160 -5.92 1.06 -14.24
CA ASP A 160 -5.46 0.12 -15.27
C ASP A 160 -4.70 -1.08 -14.65
N ASP A 161 -4.72 -1.25 -13.32
CA ASP A 161 -4.01 -2.26 -12.54
C ASP A 161 -2.48 -2.22 -12.71
N THR A 162 -1.95 -1.03 -13.00
CA THR A 162 -0.52 -0.81 -13.16
C THR A 162 0.08 -0.02 -12.02
N VAL A 163 1.39 -0.16 -11.82
CA VAL A 163 2.16 0.64 -10.88
C VAL A 163 2.96 1.68 -11.66
N PRO A 164 2.45 2.92 -11.82
CA PRO A 164 3.19 3.98 -12.51
C PRO A 164 4.23 4.67 -11.62
N MET A 165 4.10 4.53 -10.29
CA MET A 165 4.83 5.36 -9.34
C MET A 165 4.97 4.71 -7.96
N LEU A 166 6.04 5.04 -7.25
CA LEU A 166 6.23 4.70 -5.85
C LEU A 166 6.78 5.88 -5.04
N TRP A 167 6.49 5.90 -3.75
CA TRP A 167 7.05 6.85 -2.78
C TRP A 167 7.95 6.12 -1.79
N MET A 168 9.01 6.81 -1.36
CA MET A 168 9.89 6.30 -0.31
C MET A 168 9.39 6.76 1.06
N ARG A 169 9.77 6.05 2.12
CA ARG A 169 9.32 6.32 3.51
C ARG A 169 9.48 7.77 4.00
N ASP A 170 10.38 8.53 3.39
CA ASP A 170 10.71 9.92 3.74
C ASP A 170 9.90 10.96 2.95
N THR A 171 9.06 10.54 1.99
CA THR A 171 8.12 11.44 1.33
C THR A 171 7.21 12.11 2.36
N SER A 172 7.13 13.44 2.29
CA SER A 172 6.33 14.22 3.23
C SER A 172 4.83 14.07 2.96
N PRO A 173 3.95 14.26 3.96
CA PRO A 173 2.50 14.23 3.73
C PRO A 173 2.00 15.28 2.74
N HIS A 174 2.71 16.42 2.61
CA HIS A 174 2.37 17.44 1.63
C HIS A 174 2.64 16.93 0.22
N ASP A 175 3.84 16.40 0.00
CA ASP A 175 4.31 15.96 -1.31
C ASP A 175 3.51 14.75 -1.81
N LEU A 176 3.24 13.80 -0.90
CA LEU A 176 2.36 12.67 -1.18
C LEU A 176 0.95 13.14 -1.61
N ALA A 177 0.39 14.16 -0.95
CA ALA A 177 -0.92 14.69 -1.33
C ALA A 177 -0.92 15.36 -2.71
N VAL A 178 0.14 16.12 -3.05
CA VAL A 178 0.30 16.75 -4.38
C VAL A 178 0.36 15.68 -5.47
N ASP A 179 1.13 14.62 -5.25
CA ASP A 179 1.25 13.54 -6.21
C ASP A 179 -0.07 12.76 -6.38
N ILE A 180 -0.79 12.49 -5.28
CA ILE A 180 -2.11 11.82 -5.32
C ILE A 180 -3.10 12.60 -6.19
N VAL A 181 -3.24 13.91 -5.97
CA VAL A 181 -4.14 14.76 -6.78
C VAL A 181 -3.72 14.73 -8.26
N THR A 182 -2.41 14.76 -8.51
CA THR A 182 -1.88 14.71 -9.88
C THR A 182 -2.19 13.38 -10.56
N LEU A 183 -2.12 12.27 -9.84
CA LEU A 183 -2.47 10.95 -10.35
C LEU A 183 -3.98 10.84 -10.62
N LEU A 184 -4.83 11.29 -9.69
CA LEU A 184 -6.30 11.28 -9.82
C LEU A 184 -6.84 12.18 -10.94
N GLY A 185 -6.07 13.18 -11.36
CA GLY A 185 -6.43 14.09 -12.46
C GLY A 185 -6.13 13.54 -13.86
N ARG A 186 -5.51 12.36 -13.97
CA ARG A 186 -5.10 11.79 -15.25
C ARG A 186 -6.25 10.96 -15.87
N PRO A 187 -6.53 11.11 -17.17
CA PRO A 187 -7.50 10.25 -17.83
C PRO A 187 -6.98 8.81 -17.86
N GLY A 188 -7.62 7.92 -17.09
CA GLY A 188 -7.17 6.55 -16.86
C GLY A 188 -6.94 6.19 -15.39
N SER A 189 -7.01 7.16 -14.47
CA SER A 189 -7.30 6.91 -13.05
C SER A 189 -8.80 6.86 -12.82
#